data_AF-A0A1B7N234-F1
#
_entry.id   AF-A0A1B7N234-F1
#
_cell.length_a   1.000
_cell.length_b   1.000
_cell.length_c   1.000
_cell.angle_alpha   90.00
_cell.angle_beta   90.00
_cell.angle_gamma   90.00
#
_symmetry.space_group_name_H-M   'P 1'
#
loop_
_entity.id
_entity.type
_entity.pdbx_description
1 polymer ?
#
loop_
_entity_poly.entity_id
_entity_poly.type
_entity_poly.pdbx_seq_one_letter_code
_entity_poly.pdbx_strand_id
1 'polypeptide(L)'
;RSLSLNNLADSLRGRFNQRGILSDLDEAIDLHRAALALRPPGHSNRSQSLNNLAISLRGRFKQRGVVSDLDEAFSHYSQLSQASHTVSHIDIEAAKSWTTSAEQVNHISVLNAYQTALMFL
;
A
#
# COMPACT_ATOMS: atom_id res chain seq x y z
N ARG A 1 21.21 1.01 1.32
CA ARG A 1 20.38 1.40 2.48
C ARG A 1 18.87 1.23 2.21
N SER A 2 18.28 1.82 1.15
CA SER A 2 16.83 1.66 0.87
C SER A 2 16.41 0.20 0.62
N LEU A 3 17.23 -0.58 -0.10
CA LEU A 3 16.97 -2.00 -0.34
C LEU A 3 16.96 -2.84 0.95
N SER A 4 17.96 -2.67 1.81
CA SER A 4 18.05 -3.41 3.08
C SER A 4 16.90 -3.07 4.02
N LEU A 5 16.46 -1.81 4.08
CA LEU A 5 15.27 -1.40 4.82
C LEU A 5 14.01 -2.08 4.28
N ASN A 6 13.85 -2.11 2.95
CA ASN A 6 12.71 -2.75 2.32
C ASN A 6 12.66 -4.27 2.60
N ASN A 7 13.82 -4.95 2.55
CA ASN A 7 13.90 -6.39 2.81
C ASN A 7 13.59 -6.73 4.28
N LEU A 8 14.03 -5.89 5.22
CA LEU A 8 13.70 -6.05 6.64
C LEU A 8 12.19 -5.85 6.87
N ALA A 9 11.62 -4.80 6.27
CA ALA A 9 10.19 -4.55 6.32
C ALA A 9 9.35 -5.71 5.75
N ASP A 10 9.75 -6.26 4.61
CA ASP A 10 9.08 -7.42 4.00
C ASP A 10 9.16 -8.66 4.92
N SER A 11 10.29 -8.86 5.59
CA SER A 11 10.47 -9.97 6.56
C SER A 11 9.56 -9.81 7.79
N LEU A 12 9.46 -8.59 8.33
CA LEU A 12 8.57 -8.27 9.45
C LEU A 12 7.09 -8.41 9.06
N ARG A 13 6.71 -7.94 7.88
CA ARG A 13 5.36 -8.16 7.34
C ARG A 13 5.05 -9.65 7.18
N GLY A 14 6.01 -10.45 6.70
CA GLY A 14 5.89 -11.90 6.63
C GLY A 14 5.66 -12.54 8.01
N ARG A 15 6.42 -12.10 9.03
CA ARG A 15 6.27 -12.56 10.41
C ARG A 15 4.91 -12.17 11.00
N PHE A 16 4.44 -10.95 10.73
CA PHE A 16 3.09 -10.50 11.08
C PHE A 16 2.03 -11.41 10.42
N ASN A 17 2.13 -11.69 9.12
CA ASN A 17 1.15 -12.55 8.43
C ASN A 17 1.07 -13.96 9.03
N GLN A 18 2.20 -14.47 9.54
CA GLN A 18 2.26 -15.81 10.15
C GLN A 18 1.79 -15.84 11.61
N ARG A 19 2.07 -14.76 12.37
CA ARG A 19 1.97 -14.78 13.84
C ARG A 19 1.00 -13.74 14.42
N GLY A 20 0.47 -12.83 13.60
CA GLY A 20 -0.41 -11.74 14.03
C GLY A 20 0.26 -10.70 14.92
N ILE A 21 1.59 -10.63 14.96
CA ILE A 21 2.32 -9.72 15.85
C ILE A 21 2.24 -8.29 15.31
N LEU A 22 1.36 -7.48 15.89
CA LEU A 22 1.07 -6.13 15.41
C LEU A 22 2.28 -5.18 15.40
N SER A 23 3.19 -5.31 16.38
CA SER A 23 4.40 -4.49 16.43
C SER A 23 5.30 -4.69 15.22
N ASP A 24 5.30 -5.89 14.63
CA ASP A 24 6.09 -6.18 13.42
C ASP A 24 5.54 -5.42 12.22
N LEU A 25 4.21 -5.29 12.15
CA LEU A 25 3.55 -4.56 11.08
C LEU A 25 3.77 -3.06 11.22
N ASP A 26 3.72 -2.53 12.44
CA ASP A 26 4.04 -1.13 12.71
C ASP A 26 5.50 -0.81 12.32
N GLU A 27 6.45 -1.67 12.71
CA GLU A 27 7.87 -1.51 12.34
C GLU A 27 8.09 -1.65 10.82
N ALA A 28 7.40 -2.59 10.16
CA ALA A 28 7.47 -2.74 8.71
C ALA A 28 7.01 -1.48 7.97
N ILE A 29 5.95 -0.81 8.45
CA ILE A 29 5.43 0.44 7.87
C ILE A 29 6.49 1.55 7.97
N ASP A 30 7.10 1.72 9.14
CA ASP A 30 8.12 2.77 9.34
C ASP A 30 9.37 2.53 8.49
N LEU A 31 9.79 1.27 8.34
CA LEU A 31 10.89 0.90 7.47
C LEU A 31 10.56 1.10 5.98
N HIS A 32 9.35 0.79 5.54
CA HIS A 32 8.91 1.07 4.17
C HIS A 32 8.86 2.59 3.88
N ARG A 33 8.40 3.41 4.84
CA ARG A 33 8.46 4.88 4.74
C ARG A 33 9.90 5.38 4.61
N ALA A 34 10.80 4.87 5.44
CA ALA A 34 12.22 5.22 5.36
C ALA A 34 12.84 4.79 4.02
N ALA A 35 12.48 3.62 3.49
CA ALA A 35 12.95 3.16 2.19
C ALA A 35 12.43 4.04 1.04
N LEU A 36 11.16 4.47 1.11
CA LEU A 36 10.53 5.37 0.14
C LEU A 36 11.16 6.77 0.15
N ALA A 37 11.45 7.31 1.33
CA ALA A 37 12.11 8.62 1.49
C ALA A 37 13.50 8.65 0.81
N LEU A 38 14.18 7.51 0.73
CA LEU A 38 15.47 7.36 0.04
C LEU A 38 15.35 7.14 -1.48
N ARG A 39 14.13 7.08 -2.04
CA ARG A 39 13.87 6.84 -3.47
C ARG A 39 13.08 8.01 -4.04
N PRO A 40 13.73 9.10 -4.50
CA PRO A 40 13.03 10.28 -5.02
C PRO A 40 12.20 9.97 -6.28
N PRO A 41 11.28 10.86 -6.69
CA PRO A 41 10.55 10.74 -7.96
C PRO A 41 11.49 10.43 -9.14
N GLY A 42 11.10 9.52 -10.03
CA GLY A 42 11.93 9.03 -11.14
C GLY A 42 12.91 7.91 -10.81
N HIS A 43 13.12 7.58 -9.53
CA HIS A 43 13.93 6.40 -9.18
C HIS A 43 13.22 5.12 -9.60
N SER A 44 13.93 4.25 -10.33
CA SER A 44 13.46 2.94 -10.84
C SER A 44 12.70 2.06 -9.84
N ASN A 45 13.11 2.04 -8.56
CA ASN A 45 12.52 1.20 -7.52
C ASN A 45 11.51 1.94 -6.64
N ARG A 46 11.17 3.21 -6.94
CA ARG A 46 10.21 3.98 -6.14
C ARG A 46 8.83 3.33 -6.15
N SER A 47 8.39 2.84 -7.31
CA SER A 47 7.10 2.15 -7.45
C SER A 47 7.00 0.92 -6.54
N GLN A 48 8.06 0.11 -6.46
CA GLN A 48 8.08 -1.02 -5.54
C GLN A 48 7.91 -0.59 -4.07
N SER A 49 8.58 0.49 -3.64
CA SER A 49 8.44 1.01 -2.28
C SER A 49 7.04 1.54 -1.98
N LEU A 50 6.43 2.26 -2.93
CA LEU A 50 5.05 2.75 -2.81
C LEU A 50 4.07 1.58 -2.62
N ASN A 51 4.19 0.54 -3.45
CA ASN A 51 3.30 -0.61 -3.38
C ASN A 51 3.45 -1.38 -2.06
N ASN A 52 4.70 -1.61 -1.63
CA ASN A 52 4.99 -2.31 -0.38
C ASN A 52 4.46 -1.56 0.86
N LEU A 53 4.59 -0.24 0.88
CA LEU A 53 4.04 0.61 1.94
C LEU A 53 2.51 0.54 1.94
N ALA A 54 1.87 0.70 0.78
CA ALA A 54 0.41 0.63 0.64
C ALA A 54 -0.18 -0.72 1.10
N ILE A 55 0.49 -1.84 0.78
CA ILE A 55 0.10 -3.17 1.26
C ILE A 55 0.16 -3.27 2.78
N SER A 56 1.21 -2.74 3.39
CA SER A 56 1.43 -2.83 4.85
C SER A 56 0.41 -1.97 5.62
N LEU A 57 0.15 -0.74 5.14
CA LEU A 57 -0.88 0.15 5.66
C LEU A 57 -2.28 -0.48 5.57
N ARG A 58 -2.62 -1.10 4.43
CA ARG A 58 -3.88 -1.86 4.28
C ARG A 58 -3.95 -3.04 5.25
N GLY A 59 -2.85 -3.74 5.46
CA GLY A 59 -2.76 -4.81 6.45
C GLY A 59 -3.12 -4.31 7.85
N ARG A 60 -2.60 -3.14 8.25
CA ARG A 60 -2.86 -2.55 9.56
C ARG A 60 -4.29 -2.06 9.69
N PHE A 61 -4.82 -1.45 8.64
CA PHE A 61 -6.23 -1.09 8.56
C PHE A 61 -7.15 -2.29 8.78
N LYS A 62 -6.90 -3.43 8.12
CA LYS A 62 -7.72 -4.65 8.30
C LYS A 62 -7.71 -5.17 9.74
N GLN A 63 -6.62 -4.97 10.47
CA GLN A 63 -6.50 -5.42 11.87
C GLN A 63 -7.09 -4.43 12.88
N ARG A 64 -6.95 -3.12 12.62
CA ARG A 64 -7.19 -2.08 13.65
C ARG A 64 -8.21 -1.03 13.25
N GLY A 65 -8.69 -1.00 12.00
CA GLY A 65 -9.63 -0.02 11.48
C GLY A 65 -9.07 1.41 11.40
N VAL A 66 -7.76 1.58 11.34
CA VAL A 66 -7.11 2.90 11.31
C VAL A 66 -7.31 3.56 9.95
N VAL A 67 -8.36 4.37 9.82
CA VAL A 67 -8.79 4.99 8.54
C VAL A 67 -7.67 5.80 7.87
N SER A 68 -6.83 6.49 8.64
CA SER A 68 -5.70 7.26 8.10
C SER A 68 -4.69 6.41 7.33
N ASP A 69 -4.54 5.13 7.68
CA ASP A 69 -3.66 4.22 6.94
C ASP A 69 -4.21 3.92 5.55
N LEU A 70 -5.53 3.85 5.45
CA LEU A 70 -6.22 3.59 4.20
C LEU A 70 -6.08 4.79 3.25
N ASP A 71 -6.24 6.01 3.77
CA ASP A 71 -6.03 7.24 3.02
C ASP A 71 -4.57 7.36 2.51
N GLU A 72 -3.59 7.03 3.34
CA GLU A 72 -2.17 7.01 2.96
C GLU A 72 -1.90 5.95 1.89
N ALA A 73 -2.45 4.74 2.04
CA ALA A 73 -2.34 3.68 1.03
C ALA A 73 -2.90 4.13 -0.33
N PHE A 74 -4.04 4.83 -0.34
CA PHE A 74 -4.63 5.37 -1.57
C PHE A 74 -3.78 6.46 -2.21
N SER A 75 -3.18 7.35 -1.42
CA SER A 75 -2.22 8.33 -1.94
C SER A 75 -1.06 7.66 -2.69
N HIS A 76 -0.56 6.54 -2.15
CA HIS A 76 0.52 5.78 -2.79
C HIS A 76 0.09 5.05 -4.06
N TYR A 77 -1.12 4.48 -4.09
CA TYR A 77 -1.66 3.90 -5.33
C TYR A 77 -1.90 4.95 -6.42
N SER A 78 -2.38 6.14 -6.06
CA SER A 78 -2.51 7.24 -7.01
C SER A 78 -1.17 7.65 -7.60
N GLN A 79 -0.12 7.76 -6.76
CA GLN A 79 1.24 8.06 -7.23
C GLN A 79 1.80 6.98 -8.17
N LEU A 80 1.47 5.70 -7.92
CA LEU A 80 1.88 4.59 -8.77
C LEU A 80 1.27 4.67 -10.17
N SER A 81 -0.04 4.95 -10.23
CA SER A 81 -0.79 5.09 -11.47
C SER A 81 -0.29 6.28 -12.30
N GLN A 82 0.01 7.42 -11.65
CA GLN A 82 0.56 8.59 -12.35
C GLN A 82 1.98 8.38 -12.89
N ALA A 83 2.74 7.46 -12.30
CA ALA A 83 4.12 7.16 -12.70
C ALA A 83 4.22 6.13 -13.83
N SER A 84 3.14 5.41 -14.16
CA SER A 84 3.14 4.34 -15.16
C SER A 84 2.22 4.68 -16.33
N HIS A 85 2.77 4.83 -17.54
CA HIS A 85 1.99 5.10 -18.78
C HIS A 85 1.26 3.86 -19.34
N THR A 86 1.31 2.72 -18.66
CA THR A 86 0.63 1.48 -19.02
C THR A 86 0.04 0.83 -17.76
N VAL A 87 -1.21 0.36 -17.84
CA VAL A 87 -1.88 -0.34 -16.73
C VAL A 87 -1.07 -1.59 -16.38
N SER A 88 -0.39 -1.54 -15.24
CA SER A 88 0.44 -2.65 -14.74
C SER A 88 -0.43 -3.64 -13.98
N HIS A 89 -0.03 -4.91 -13.92
CA HIS A 89 -0.68 -5.93 -13.09
C HIS A 89 -0.82 -5.48 -11.62
N ILE A 90 0.13 -4.65 -11.16
CA ILE A 90 0.14 -4.04 -9.82
C ILE A 90 -1.05 -3.08 -9.64
N ASP A 91 -1.45 -2.34 -10.68
CA ASP A 91 -2.57 -1.38 -10.61
C ASP A 91 -3.91 -2.11 -10.53
N ILE A 92 -4.04 -3.25 -11.23
CA ILE A 92 -5.24 -4.10 -11.19
C ILE A 92 -5.37 -4.78 -9.81
N GLU A 93 -4.28 -5.29 -9.24
CA GLU A 93 -4.28 -5.91 -7.91
C GLU A 93 -4.57 -4.88 -6.80
N ALA A 94 -4.06 -3.66 -6.95
CA ALA A 94 -4.36 -2.53 -6.09
C ALA A 94 -5.84 -2.14 -6.14
N ALA A 95 -6.40 -1.97 -7.34
CA ALA A 95 -7.81 -1.64 -7.54
C ALA A 95 -8.76 -2.72 -7.00
N LYS A 96 -8.46 -4.01 -7.22
CA LYS A 96 -9.23 -5.13 -6.64
C LYS A 96 -9.13 -5.16 -5.12
N SER A 97 -7.93 -4.95 -4.58
CA SER A 97 -7.72 -4.91 -3.12
C SER A 97 -8.45 -3.73 -2.47
N TRP A 98 -8.63 -2.64 -3.22
CA TRP A 98 -9.34 -1.43 -2.78
C TRP A 98 -10.85 -1.66 -2.70
N THR A 99 -11.49 -2.17 -3.76
CA THR A 99 -12.95 -2.45 -3.75
C THR A 99 -13.35 -3.41 -2.63
N THR A 100 -12.62 -4.52 -2.44
CA THR A 100 -12.89 -5.47 -1.35
C THR A 100 -12.75 -4.85 0.04
N SER A 101 -11.79 -3.94 0.22
CA SER A 101 -11.57 -3.30 1.52
C SER A 101 -12.62 -2.21 1.80
N ALA A 102 -13.05 -1.45 0.79
CA ALA A 102 -14.08 -0.42 0.94
C ALA A 102 -15.48 -0.99 1.27
N GLU A 103 -15.82 -2.15 0.68
CA GLU A 103 -17.07 -2.88 0.98
C GLU A 103 -17.12 -3.42 2.41
N GLN A 104 -15.99 -3.81 3.00
CA GLN A 104 -15.92 -4.35 4.36
C GLN A 104 -16.19 -3.32 5.47
N VAL A 105 -16.00 -2.03 5.21
CA VAL A 105 -16.04 -0.96 6.23
C VAL A 105 -17.18 0.04 6.04
N ASN A 106 -17.97 -0.09 4.97
CA ASN A 106 -19.12 0.79 4.71
C ASN A 106 -18.74 2.29 4.74
N HIS A 107 -17.55 2.61 4.23
CA HIS A 107 -16.94 3.94 4.32
C HIS A 107 -17.44 4.85 3.17
N ILE A 108 -17.65 6.15 3.45
CA ILE A 108 -18.30 7.11 2.53
C ILE A 108 -17.57 7.33 1.19
N SER A 109 -16.31 6.89 1.09
CA SER A 109 -15.49 6.95 -0.11
C SER A 109 -15.67 5.77 -1.08
N VAL A 110 -16.64 4.89 -0.85
CA VAL A 110 -17.06 3.80 -1.77
C VAL A 110 -17.34 4.32 -3.19
N LEU A 111 -17.97 5.49 -3.34
CA LEU A 111 -18.24 6.09 -4.64
C LEU A 111 -16.96 6.46 -5.41
N ASN A 112 -15.96 7.03 -4.74
CA ASN A 112 -14.66 7.34 -5.36
C ASN A 112 -13.89 6.07 -5.72
N ALA A 113 -14.03 5.00 -4.93
CA ALA A 113 -13.42 3.69 -5.21
C ALA A 113 -14.02 3.06 -6.48
N TYR A 114 -15.36 3.09 -6.64
CA TYR A 114 -16.02 2.63 -7.87
C TYR A 114 -15.67 3.50 -9.09
N GLN A 115 -15.63 4.83 -8.94
CA GLN A 115 -15.32 5.75 -10.03
C GLN A 115 -13.87 5.62 -10.52
N THR A 116 -12.95 5.29 -9.61
CA THR A 116 -11.55 5.04 -9.95
C THR A 116 -11.37 3.66 -10.57
N ALA A 117 -12.04 2.63 -10.06
CA ALA A 117 -12.04 1.30 -10.67
C ALA A 117 -12.64 1.28 -12.09
N LEU A 118 -13.69 2.08 -12.34
CA LEU A 118 -14.32 2.26 -13.66
C LEU A 118 -13.44 3.02 -14.66
N MET A 119 -12.45 3.78 -14.20
CA MET A 119 -11.48 4.44 -15.08
C MET A 119 -10.44 3.46 -15.65
N PHE A 120 -10.40 2.22 -15.14
CA PHE A 120 -9.46 1.17 -15.51
C PHE A 120 -10.13 -0.06 -16.16
N LEU A 121 -11.43 0.03 -16.49
CA LEU A 121 -12.16 -0.86 -17.40
C LEU A 121 -12.30 -0.19 -18.76
#